data_AF-A0A0C4MWL2-F1
#
_entry.id   AF-A0A0C4MWL2-F1
#
_cell.length_a   1.000
_cell.length_b   1.000
_cell.length_c   1.000
_cell.angle_alpha   90.00
_cell.angle_beta   90.00
_cell.angle_gamma   90.00
#
_symmetry.space_group_name_H-M   'P 1'
#
loop_
_entity.id
_entity.type
_entity.pdbx_description
1 polymer ?
#
loop_
_entity_poly.entity_id
_entity_poly.type
_entity_poly.pdbx_seq_one_letter_code
_entity_poly.pdbx_strand_id
1 'polypeptide(L)'
;TLTAILGPLIAERESMKSCELLLEIGGILRSFKFIFRGTGYDEKLVREVEGLEASGSVFICTLCDATRLEASQNLVFHSITRSHGENLQRYETWRA
;
A
#
# COMPACT_ATOMS: atom_id res chain seq x y z
N THR A 1 -9.33 16.76 1.59
CA THR A 1 -10.52 16.24 0.87
C THR A 1 -10.41 14.76 0.57
N LEU A 2 -9.35 14.29 -0.10
CA LEU A 2 -9.20 12.87 -0.46
C LEU A 2 -9.29 11.91 0.74
N THR A 3 -8.47 12.11 1.78
CA THR A 3 -8.45 11.26 2.98
C THR A 3 -9.75 11.30 3.77
N ALA A 4 -10.42 12.45 3.82
CA ALA A 4 -11.73 12.57 4.46
C ALA A 4 -12.82 11.77 3.73
N ILE A 5 -12.75 11.68 2.39
CA ILE A 5 -13.71 10.91 1.58
C ILE A 5 -13.39 9.41 1.62
N LEU A 6 -12.11 9.03 1.52
CA LEU A 6 -11.71 7.62 1.43
C LEU A 6 -11.58 6.94 2.79
N GLY A 7 -11.40 7.69 3.88
CA GLY A 7 -11.23 7.15 5.24
C GLY A 7 -12.26 6.07 5.64
N PRO A 8 -13.58 6.29 5.44
CA PRO A 8 -14.59 5.28 5.73
C PRO A 8 -14.39 3.96 4.97
N LEU A 9 -14.08 4.03 3.66
CA LEU A 9 -13.85 2.83 2.84
C LEU A 9 -12.60 2.05 3.28
N ILE A 10 -11.56 2.76 3.72
CA ILE A 10 -10.36 2.12 4.28
C ILE A 10 -10.72 1.39 5.58
N ALA A 11 -11.48 2.01 6.48
CA ALA A 11 -11.89 1.41 7.75
C ALA A 11 -12.75 0.15 7.54
N GLU A 12 -13.74 0.21 6.64
CA GLU A 12 -14.57 -0.94 6.27
C GLU A 12 -13.72 -2.08 5.69
N ARG A 13 -12.81 -1.76 4.76
CA ARG A 13 -11.90 -2.74 4.16
C ARG A 13 -11.03 -3.43 5.21
N GLU A 14 -10.44 -2.67 6.14
CA GLU A 14 -9.61 -3.26 7.20
C GLU A 14 -10.43 -4.17 8.11
N SER A 15 -11.67 -3.79 8.46
CA SER A 15 -12.57 -4.66 9.21
C SER A 15 -12.87 -5.96 8.47
N MET A 16 -13.08 -5.91 7.16
CA MET A 16 -13.38 -7.10 6.35
C MET A 16 -12.21 -8.09 6.26
N LYS A 17 -10.96 -7.63 6.40
CA LYS A 17 -9.79 -8.54 6.37
C LYS A 17 -9.75 -9.51 7.56
N SER A 18 -10.33 -9.12 8.70
CA SER A 18 -10.37 -9.93 9.93
C SER A 18 -11.68 -10.67 10.14
N CYS A 19 -12.61 -10.62 9.18
CA CYS A 19 -13.95 -11.19 9.31
C CYS A 19 -14.25 -12.23 8.21
N GLU A 20 -15.27 -13.05 8.47
CA GLU A 20 -15.88 -13.94 7.48
C GLU A 20 -17.28 -13.42 7.15
N LEU A 21 -17.62 -13.38 5.86
CA LEU A 21 -18.98 -13.05 5.41
C LEU A 21 -19.78 -14.34 5.25
N LEU A 22 -20.86 -14.47 6.02
CA LEU A 22 -21.86 -15.52 5.83
C LEU A 22 -22.94 -15.02 4.86
N LEU A 23 -23.12 -15.74 3.75
CA LEU A 23 -24.07 -15.36 2.71
C LEU A 23 -24.81 -16.60 2.17
N GLU A 24 -26.14 -16.51 2.10
CA GLU A 24 -26.98 -17.56 1.53
C GLU A 24 -27.04 -17.44 0.01
N ILE A 25 -26.64 -18.50 -0.69
CA ILE A 25 -26.66 -18.57 -2.16
C ILE A 25 -27.35 -19.86 -2.57
N GLY A 26 -28.50 -19.74 -3.23
CA GLY A 26 -29.28 -20.90 -3.67
C GLY A 26 -29.77 -21.79 -2.52
N GLY A 27 -30.14 -21.20 -1.38
CA GLY A 27 -30.61 -21.94 -0.20
C GLY A 27 -29.50 -22.52 0.69
N ILE A 28 -28.22 -22.23 0.38
CA ILE A 28 -27.07 -22.77 1.13
C ILE A 28 -26.26 -21.61 1.72
N LEU A 29 -26.08 -21.62 3.05
CA LEU A 29 -25.23 -20.66 3.75
C LEU A 29 -23.75 -20.96 3.47
N ARG A 30 -23.02 -19.98 2.92
CA ARG A 30 -21.60 -20.08 2.58
C ARG A 30 -20.78 -19.05 3.38
N SER A 31 -19.56 -19.40 3.74
CA SER A 31 -18.59 -18.48 4.37
C SER A 31 -17.57 -17.99 3.34
N PHE A 32 -17.27 -16.70 3.34
CA PHE A 32 -16.32 -16.04 2.44
C PHE A 32 -15.26 -15.26 3.22
N LYS A 33 -14.01 -15.34 2.76
CA LYS A 33 -12.91 -14.46 3.16
C LYS A 33 -12.50 -13.58 2.00
N PHE A 34 -12.11 -12.35 2.32
CA PHE A 34 -11.69 -11.37 1.32
C PHE A 34 -10.19 -11.10 1.41
N ILE A 35 -9.55 -11.05 0.24
CA ILE A 35 -8.16 -10.59 0.09
C ILE A 35 -8.19 -9.36 -0.79
N PHE A 36 -7.81 -8.22 -0.24
CA PHE A 36 -7.75 -6.96 -0.96
C PHE A 36 -6.34 -6.71 -1.49
N ARG A 37 -6.21 -6.55 -2.82
CA ARG A 37 -4.95 -6.22 -3.50
C ARG A 37 -5.09 -4.88 -4.20
N GLY A 38 -4.56 -3.82 -3.59
CA GLY A 38 -4.60 -2.46 -4.15
C GLY A 38 -3.53 -2.24 -5.22
N THR A 39 -3.72 -2.78 -6.43
CA THR A 39 -2.73 -2.72 -7.52
C THR A 39 -3.09 -1.74 -8.65
N GLY A 40 -4.24 -1.05 -8.55
CA GLY A 40 -4.81 -0.21 -9.60
C GLY A 40 -4.41 1.27 -9.54
N TYR A 41 -3.26 1.60 -8.95
CA TYR A 41 -2.82 2.98 -8.75
C TYR A 41 -1.62 3.30 -9.64
N ASP A 42 -1.58 4.52 -10.20
CA ASP A 42 -0.37 5.04 -10.85
C ASP A 42 0.70 5.40 -9.80
N GLU A 43 1.95 5.59 -10.24
CA GLU A 43 3.06 5.88 -9.34
C GLU A 43 2.82 7.14 -8.49
N LYS A 44 2.22 8.16 -9.08
CA LYS A 44 1.97 9.43 -8.41
C LYS A 44 1.05 9.23 -7.21
N LEU A 45 -0.05 8.51 -7.40
CA LEU A 45 -1.02 8.24 -6.34
C LEU A 45 -0.44 7.27 -5.30
N VAL A 46 0.32 6.25 -5.71
CA VAL A 46 1.03 5.36 -4.76
C VAL A 46 1.93 6.17 -3.84
N ARG A 47 2.74 7.06 -4.40
CA ARG A 47 3.64 7.91 -3.60
C ARG A 47 2.88 8.79 -2.62
N GLU A 48 1.79 9.41 -3.07
CA GLU A 48 0.96 10.27 -2.22
C GLU A 48 0.32 9.50 -1.05
N VAL A 49 -0.24 8.31 -1.30
CA VAL A 49 -0.96 7.56 -0.25
C VAL A 49 -0.06 6.73 0.67
N GLU A 50 1.14 6.35 0.22
CA GLU A 50 2.14 5.64 1.04
C GLU A 50 3.13 6.59 1.76
N GLY A 51 2.94 7.91 1.64
CA GLY A 51 3.78 8.90 2.32
C GLY A 51 5.21 9.00 1.76
N LEU A 52 5.39 8.69 0.48
CA LEU A 52 6.67 8.81 -0.21
C LEU A 52 6.83 10.20 -0.82
N GLU A 53 8.07 10.63 -0.99
CA GLU A 53 8.38 11.83 -1.76
C GLU A 53 7.87 11.71 -3.22
N ALA A 54 7.53 12.84 -3.84
CA ALA A 54 7.05 12.89 -5.21
C ALA A 54 8.07 12.30 -6.22
N SER A 55 7.62 11.98 -7.45
CA SER A 55 8.45 11.30 -8.47
C SER A 55 9.76 12.03 -8.87
N GLY A 56 9.93 13.30 -8.50
CA GLY A 56 11.18 14.04 -8.65
C GLY A 56 12.28 13.66 -7.64
N SER A 57 11.97 12.85 -6.63
CA SER A 57 12.87 12.44 -5.55
C SER A 57 14.16 11.75 -6.03
N VAL A 58 15.15 11.74 -5.15
CA VAL A 58 16.33 10.89 -5.26
C VAL A 58 15.98 9.42 -5.00
N PHE A 59 14.97 9.12 -4.17
CA PHE A 59 14.44 7.77 -3.97
C PHE A 59 13.40 7.44 -5.07
N ILE A 60 13.90 6.79 -6.13
CA ILE A 60 13.15 6.64 -7.38
C ILE A 60 12.16 5.47 -7.38
N CYS A 61 12.33 4.49 -6.50
CA CYS A 61 11.52 3.28 -6.49
C CYS A 61 10.44 3.37 -5.40
N THR A 62 9.25 2.85 -5.65
CA THR A 62 8.20 2.68 -4.63
C THR A 62 8.31 1.33 -3.89
N LEU A 63 9.16 0.42 -4.39
CA LEU A 63 9.30 -0.96 -3.90
C LEU A 63 10.62 -1.22 -3.15
N CYS A 64 11.65 -0.41 -3.38
CA CYS A 64 12.95 -0.53 -2.73
C CYS A 64 13.51 0.85 -2.35
N ASP A 65 14.67 0.85 -1.68
CA ASP A 65 15.31 2.07 -1.17
C ASP A 65 16.41 2.63 -2.05
N ALA A 66 16.58 2.11 -3.27
CA ALA A 66 17.59 2.58 -4.19
C ALA A 66 17.41 4.06 -4.53
N THR A 67 18.51 4.80 -4.42
CA THR A 67 18.61 6.15 -4.94
C THR A 67 18.79 6.14 -6.46
N ARG A 68 18.57 7.30 -7.09
CA ARG A 68 18.78 7.49 -8.53
C ARG A 68 20.21 7.12 -8.96
N LEU A 69 21.21 7.47 -8.16
CA LEU A 69 22.61 7.17 -8.44
C LEU A 69 22.87 5.66 -8.34
N GLU A 70 22.45 5.03 -7.25
CA GLU A 70 22.63 3.59 -7.04
C GLU A 70 21.94 2.77 -8.12
N ALA A 71 20.71 3.15 -8.50
CA ALA A 71 19.99 2.47 -9.57
C ALA A 71 20.62 2.68 -10.96
N SER A 72 21.38 3.76 -11.17
CA SER A 72 22.12 3.97 -12.42
C SER A 72 23.39 3.11 -12.52
N GLN A 73 23.98 2.74 -11.37
CA GLN A 73 25.18 1.91 -11.28
C GLN A 73 24.86 0.42 -11.21
N ASN A 74 23.81 0.07 -10.46
CA ASN A 74 23.28 -1.28 -10.34
C ASN A 74 21.90 -1.32 -11.00
N LEU A 75 21.81 -1.86 -12.21
CA LEU A 75 20.60 -1.80 -13.02
C LEU A 75 19.56 -2.87 -12.65
N VAL A 76 19.98 -4.02 -12.12
CA VAL A 76 19.13 -5.22 -12.05
C VAL A 76 19.15 -5.95 -10.70
N PHE A 77 20.13 -5.68 -9.83
CA PHE A 77 20.24 -6.36 -8.55
C PHE A 77 19.59 -5.55 -7.43
N HIS A 78 18.26 -5.53 -7.44
CA HIS A 78 17.44 -4.93 -6.39
C HIS A 78 16.44 -5.96 -5.86
N SER A 79 15.96 -5.78 -4.63
CA SER A 79 14.90 -6.58 -4.04
C SER A 79 13.79 -5.68 -3.51
N ILE A 80 12.59 -6.22 -3.39
CA ILE A 80 11.47 -5.52 -2.78
C ILE A 80 11.70 -5.47 -1.27
N THR A 81 11.82 -4.27 -0.72
CA THR A 81 12.05 -4.06 0.72
C THR A 81 10.93 -3.25 1.35
N ARG A 82 10.33 -2.31 0.60
CA ARG A 82 9.26 -1.45 1.12
C ARG A 82 7.96 -2.21 1.33
N SER A 83 7.28 -1.85 2.42
CA SER A 83 5.93 -2.30 2.71
C SER A 83 5.14 -1.22 3.45
N HIS A 84 3.81 -1.32 3.41
CA HIS A 84 2.94 -0.38 4.11
C HIS A 84 3.27 -0.26 5.60
N GLY A 85 3.51 -1.39 6.28
CA GLY A 85 3.88 -1.41 7.70
C GLY A 85 5.24 -0.74 7.97
N GLU A 86 6.22 -0.97 7.09
CA GLU A 86 7.52 -0.32 7.22
C GLU A 86 7.43 1.21 6.98
N ASN A 87 6.63 1.64 6.01
CA ASN A 87 6.40 3.07 5.75
C ASN A 87 5.80 3.78 6.97
N LEU A 88 4.82 3.16 7.63
CA LEU A 88 4.24 3.68 8.88
C LEU A 88 5.32 3.83 9.96
N GLN A 89 6.18 2.83 10.14
CA GLN A 89 7.27 2.90 11.11
C GLN A 89 8.28 4.01 10.77
N ARG A 90 8.64 4.16 9.50
CA ARG A 90 9.55 5.23 9.04
C ARG A 90 8.96 6.62 9.26
N TYR A 91 7.66 6.79 9.04
CA TYR A 91 6.96 8.04 9.34
C TYR A 91 7.03 8.38 10.83
N GLU A 92 6.82 7.40 11.71
CA GLU A 92 6.94 7.61 13.16
C GLU A 92 8.35 8.02 13.56
N THR A 93 9.38 7.40 12.98
CA THR A 93 10.79 7.79 13.18
C THR A 93 11.07 9.22 12.68
N TRP A 94 10.51 9.61 11.53
CA TRP A 94 10.69 10.96 10.98
C TRP A 94 9.99 12.05 11.80
N ARG A 95 8.83 11.72 12.38
CA ARG A 95 8.02 12.65 13.17
C ARG A 95 8.61 12.89 14.57
N ALA A 96 9.27 11.89 15.14
CA ALA A 96 9.88 11.94 16.47
C ALA A 96 11.09 12.89 16.53
#